data_AF-A0A524G212-F1
#
_entry.id   AF-A0A524G212-F1
#
_cell.length_a   1.000
_cell.length_b   1.000
_cell.length_c   1.000
_cell.angle_alpha   90.00
_cell.angle_beta   90.00
_cell.angle_gamma   90.00
#
_symmetry.space_group_name_H-M   'P 1'
#
loop_
_entity.id
_entity.type
_entity.pdbx_description
1 polymer ?
#
loop_
_entity_poly.entity_id
_entity_poly.type
_entity_poly.pdbx_seq_one_letter_code
_entity_poly.pdbx_strand_id
1 'polypeptide(L)'
;MSPKNPLENLLKLALSMSTRHHEYYDETADSVELPKVKALLRVLADTERDLIIEIQDMIVTGVLDEIEEMDRVEVGSDPPDDTPFAPERNDSDPRIFICNKALAQEVKGYTFYLSIAARAKSELVSRVFEYLAFIKSEQIERIRKVCESF
;
A
#
# COMPACT_ATOMS: atom_id res chain seq x y z
N MET A 1 -13.11 -22.43 -21.51
CA MET A 1 -12.35 -21.17 -21.29
C MET A 1 -13.06 -20.46 -20.15
N SER A 2 -12.41 -20.31 -19.00
CA SER A 2 -12.96 -19.50 -17.91
C SER A 2 -13.18 -18.07 -18.42
N PRO A 3 -14.29 -17.41 -18.09
CA PRO A 3 -14.51 -16.02 -18.47
C PRO A 3 -13.31 -15.19 -17.97
N LYS A 4 -12.74 -14.34 -18.84
CA LYS A 4 -11.65 -13.45 -18.46
C LYS A 4 -12.14 -12.55 -17.32
N ASN A 5 -11.38 -12.51 -16.22
CA ASN A 5 -11.69 -11.62 -15.11
C ASN A 5 -11.77 -10.17 -15.66
N PRO A 6 -12.92 -9.47 -15.53
CA PRO A 6 -13.08 -8.13 -16.08
C PRO A 6 -12.13 -7.10 -15.46
N LEU A 7 -11.52 -7.43 -14.32
CA LEU A 7 -10.59 -6.57 -13.57
C LEU A 7 -9.13 -6.92 -13.81
N GLU A 8 -8.84 -7.94 -14.61
CA GLU A 8 -7.50 -8.50 -14.78
C GLU A 8 -6.43 -7.43 -15.06
N ASN A 9 -6.73 -6.46 -15.94
CA ASN A 9 -5.79 -5.38 -16.26
C ASN A 9 -5.56 -4.43 -15.09
N LEU A 10 -6.61 -4.11 -14.33
CA LEU A 10 -6.52 -3.21 -13.17
C LEU A 10 -5.79 -3.91 -12.01
N LEU A 11 -6.11 -5.18 -11.76
CA LEU A 11 -5.42 -6.00 -10.77
C LEU A 11 -3.96 -6.21 -11.13
N LYS A 12 -3.61 -6.36 -12.42
CA LYS A 12 -2.20 -6.39 -12.86
C LYS A 12 -1.45 -5.08 -12.58
N LEU A 13 -2.12 -3.93 -12.68
CA LEU A 13 -1.53 -2.64 -12.30
C LEU A 13 -1.29 -2.57 -10.79
N ALA A 14 -2.27 -2.97 -9.99
CA ALA A 14 -2.13 -3.05 -8.53
C ALA A 14 -1.00 -4.01 -8.13
N LEU A 15 -0.98 -5.21 -8.72
CA LEU A 15 0.07 -6.20 -8.53
C LEU A 15 1.46 -5.64 -8.83
N SER A 16 1.62 -4.95 -9.97
CA SER A 16 2.90 -4.34 -10.32
C SER A 16 3.32 -3.25 -9.34
N MET A 17 2.38 -2.51 -8.75
CA MET A 17 2.71 -1.47 -7.78
C MET A 17 3.13 -2.09 -6.45
N SER A 18 2.34 -3.02 -5.90
CA SER A 18 2.67 -3.73 -4.67
C SER A 18 3.97 -4.54 -4.77
N THR A 19 4.26 -5.13 -5.93
CA THR A 19 5.55 -5.80 -6.18
C THR A 19 6.72 -4.83 -6.05
N ARG A 20 6.63 -3.63 -6.65
CA ARG A 20 7.69 -2.62 -6.56
C ARG A 20 7.87 -2.10 -5.15
N HIS A 21 6.78 -1.94 -4.39
CA HIS A 21 6.86 -1.53 -3.00
C HIS A 21 7.49 -2.62 -2.14
N HIS A 22 7.09 -3.88 -2.33
CA HIS A 22 7.71 -5.04 -1.67
C HIS A 22 9.21 -5.08 -1.92
N GLU A 23 9.65 -5.05 -3.18
CA GLU A 23 11.06 -5.02 -3.58
C GLU A 23 11.80 -3.86 -2.91
N TYR A 24 11.23 -2.65 -2.97
CA TYR A 24 11.80 -1.48 -2.32
C TYR A 24 12.01 -1.71 -0.82
N TYR A 25 11.00 -2.22 -0.10
CA TYR A 25 11.08 -2.42 1.33
C TYR A 25 12.03 -3.54 1.72
N ASP A 26 12.02 -4.65 0.99
CA ASP A 26 12.86 -5.82 1.25
C ASP A 26 14.35 -5.45 1.06
N GLU A 27 14.69 -4.82 -0.08
CA GLU A 27 16.04 -4.36 -0.38
C GLU A 27 16.51 -3.25 0.58
N THR A 28 15.63 -2.28 0.87
CA THR A 28 15.98 -1.19 1.79
C THR A 28 16.21 -1.74 3.19
N ALA A 29 15.39 -2.70 3.65
CA ALA A 29 15.57 -3.31 4.97
C ALA A 29 16.95 -3.93 5.13
N ASP A 30 17.50 -4.57 4.09
CA ASP A 30 18.83 -5.17 4.13
C ASP A 30 19.97 -4.15 4.22
N SER A 31 19.78 -2.97 3.64
CA SER A 31 20.79 -1.90 3.65
C SER A 31 20.80 -1.02 4.91
N VAL A 32 19.81 -1.16 5.80
CA VAL A 32 19.63 -0.26 6.95
C VAL A 32 20.17 -0.88 8.25
N GLU A 33 21.07 -0.17 8.91
CA GLU A 33 21.67 -0.61 10.19
C GLU A 33 20.73 -0.43 11.40
N LEU A 34 19.83 0.54 11.35
CA LEU A 34 18.95 0.83 12.50
C LEU A 34 17.88 -0.25 12.70
N PRO A 35 17.86 -0.96 13.84
CA PRO A 35 16.94 -2.08 14.05
C PRO A 35 15.46 -1.70 13.95
N LYS A 36 15.06 -0.54 14.50
CA LYS A 36 13.67 -0.07 14.46
C LYS A 36 13.19 0.24 13.03
N VAL A 37 14.04 0.86 12.21
CA VAL A 37 13.71 1.18 10.81
C VAL A 37 13.70 -0.09 9.97
N LYS A 38 14.68 -1.00 10.18
CA LYS A 38 14.70 -2.32 9.55
C LYS A 38 13.44 -3.13 9.87
N ALA A 39 13.00 -3.15 11.13
CA ALA A 39 11.78 -3.83 11.54
C ALA A 39 10.53 -3.24 10.87
N LEU A 40 10.42 -1.90 10.80
CA LEU A 40 9.34 -1.23 10.07
C LEU A 40 9.33 -1.67 8.60
N LEU A 41 10.47 -1.60 7.90
CA LEU A 41 10.56 -1.95 6.49
C LEU A 41 10.20 -3.43 6.25
N ARG A 42 10.60 -4.35 7.13
CA ARG A 42 10.20 -5.76 7.02
C ARG A 42 8.70 -5.96 7.20
N VAL A 43 8.07 -5.29 8.18
CA VAL A 43 6.61 -5.32 8.36
C VAL A 43 5.88 -4.76 7.13
N LEU A 44 6.39 -3.70 6.53
CA LEU A 44 5.84 -3.14 5.28
C LEU A 44 6.01 -4.12 4.11
N ALA A 45 7.19 -4.73 3.97
CA ALA A 45 7.46 -5.75 2.95
C ALA A 45 6.53 -6.96 3.09
N ASP A 46 6.33 -7.46 4.30
CA ASP A 46 5.41 -8.58 4.58
C ASP A 46 3.96 -8.20 4.23
N THR A 47 3.52 -6.99 4.61
CA THR A 47 2.18 -6.49 4.25
C THR A 47 1.99 -6.41 2.73
N GLU A 48 3.00 -5.95 1.97
CA GLU A 48 2.94 -5.94 0.50
C GLU A 48 2.96 -7.35 -0.09
N ARG A 49 3.67 -8.30 0.54
CA ARG A 49 3.69 -9.70 0.09
C ARG A 49 2.30 -10.33 0.23
N ASP A 50 1.64 -10.12 1.36
CA ASP A 50 0.29 -10.62 1.59
C ASP A 50 -0.67 -10.03 0.55
N LEU A 51 -0.56 -8.73 0.28
CA LEU A 51 -1.35 -8.04 -0.75
C LEU A 51 -1.08 -8.56 -2.17
N ILE A 52 0.17 -8.89 -2.49
CA ILE A 52 0.55 -9.51 -3.76
C ILE A 52 -0.17 -10.86 -3.93
N ILE A 53 -0.19 -11.68 -2.88
CA ILE A 53 -0.84 -12.99 -2.88
C ILE A 53 -2.35 -12.84 -3.10
N GLU A 54 -3.00 -11.92 -2.36
CA GLU A 54 -4.43 -11.63 -2.53
C GLU A 54 -4.75 -11.16 -3.96
N ILE A 55 -3.98 -10.22 -4.50
CA ILE A 55 -4.20 -9.72 -5.87
C ILE A 55 -3.99 -10.83 -6.91
N GLN A 56 -2.99 -11.69 -6.72
CA GLN A 56 -2.76 -12.84 -7.59
C GLN A 56 -3.92 -13.83 -7.55
N ASP A 57 -4.45 -14.12 -6.37
CA ASP A 57 -5.62 -14.98 -6.24
C ASP A 57 -6.82 -14.38 -6.98
N MET A 58 -7.15 -13.11 -6.72
CA MET A 58 -8.23 -12.40 -7.41
C MET A 58 -8.09 -12.45 -8.94
N ILE A 59 -6.87 -12.34 -9.48
CA ILE A 59 -6.62 -12.46 -10.93
C ILE A 59 -6.96 -13.86 -11.44
N VAL A 60 -6.56 -14.90 -10.71
CA VAL A 60 -6.68 -16.32 -11.12
C VAL A 60 -8.11 -16.83 -10.96
N THR A 61 -8.71 -16.59 -9.80
CA THR A 61 -10.02 -17.13 -9.43
C THR A 61 -11.14 -16.26 -10.00
N GLY A 62 -10.89 -14.96 -10.20
CA GLY A 62 -11.95 -13.99 -10.47
C GLY A 62 -12.88 -13.76 -9.29
N VAL A 63 -12.56 -14.38 -8.14
CA VAL A 63 -13.33 -14.33 -6.91
C VAL A 63 -12.97 -13.04 -6.18
N LEU A 64 -14.01 -12.30 -5.79
CA LEU A 64 -13.91 -11.07 -5.01
C LEU A 64 -14.79 -11.19 -3.75
N ASP A 65 -15.12 -12.43 -3.36
CA ASP A 65 -16.14 -12.76 -2.37
C ASP A 65 -15.90 -12.04 -1.03
N GLU A 66 -14.64 -11.99 -0.59
CA GLU A 66 -14.27 -11.28 0.64
C GLU A 66 -14.59 -9.78 0.57
N ILE A 67 -14.45 -9.16 -0.62
CA ILE A 67 -14.72 -7.73 -0.83
C ILE A 67 -16.21 -7.47 -1.12
N GLU A 68 -16.92 -8.46 -1.67
CA GLU A 68 -18.38 -8.41 -1.84
C GLU A 68 -19.13 -8.56 -0.50
N GLU A 69 -18.60 -9.39 0.41
CA GLU A 69 -19.14 -9.63 1.75
C GLU A 69 -18.76 -8.56 2.78
N MET A 70 -17.70 -7.78 2.52
CA MET A 70 -17.35 -6.64 3.36
C MET A 70 -18.37 -5.50 3.17
N ASP A 71 -18.95 -5.04 4.29
CA ASP A 71 -19.55 -3.70 4.35
C ASP A 71 -18.51 -2.69 3.87
N ARG A 72 -18.96 -1.62 3.19
CA ARG A 72 -18.05 -0.61 2.63
C ARG A 72 -17.00 -0.25 3.67
N VAL A 73 -15.75 -0.51 3.35
CA VAL A 73 -14.65 -0.11 4.19
C VAL A 73 -14.73 1.41 4.27
N GLU A 74 -15.02 1.93 5.46
CA GLU A 74 -14.93 3.37 5.69
C GLU A 74 -13.46 3.73 5.58
N VAL A 75 -13.02 4.02 4.35
CA VAL A 75 -11.82 4.82 4.14
C VAL A 75 -12.15 6.12 4.88
N GLY A 76 -11.55 6.30 6.06
CA GLY A 76 -11.95 7.33 7.01
C GLY A 76 -12.15 8.68 6.32
N SER A 77 -13.12 9.46 6.79
CA SER A 77 -13.37 10.80 6.23
C SER A 77 -12.14 11.69 6.26
N ASP A 78 -11.19 11.39 7.15
CA ASP A 78 -9.91 12.04 7.24
C ASP A 78 -8.84 11.25 6.46
N PRO A 79 -8.18 11.87 5.47
CA PRO A 79 -7.09 11.24 4.75
C PRO A 79 -5.89 11.00 5.70
N PRO A 80 -5.06 9.96 5.43
CA PRO A 80 -3.87 9.71 6.23
C PRO A 80 -2.88 10.88 6.13
N ASP A 81 -2.16 11.15 7.23
CA ASP A 81 -1.17 12.24 7.29
C ASP A 81 0.02 11.97 6.36
N ASP A 82 0.12 12.77 5.30
CA ASP A 82 1.18 12.72 4.29
C ASP A 82 2.32 13.72 4.57
N THR A 83 2.31 14.41 5.70
CA THR A 83 3.29 15.43 6.06
C THR A 83 4.69 14.82 6.17
N PRO A 84 5.71 15.30 5.44
CA PRO A 84 7.07 14.80 5.60
C PRO A 84 7.62 14.99 7.02
N PHE A 85 8.34 14.00 7.53
CA PHE A 85 9.08 14.08 8.78
C PHE A 85 10.31 14.97 8.62
N ALA A 86 10.48 15.94 9.54
CA ALA A 86 11.69 16.77 9.69
C ALA A 86 12.38 17.08 8.34
N PRO A 87 11.68 17.74 7.38
CA PRO A 87 12.13 17.88 6.00
C PRO A 87 13.51 18.53 5.89
N GLU A 88 13.88 19.39 6.84
CA GLU A 88 15.20 20.02 6.95
C GLU A 88 16.35 19.03 7.21
N ARG A 89 16.04 17.82 7.70
CA ARG A 89 16.99 16.73 7.96
C ARG A 89 16.98 15.65 6.90
N ASN A 90 16.14 15.77 5.87
CA ASN A 90 15.93 14.71 4.87
C ASN A 90 17.24 14.29 4.17
N ASP A 91 18.14 15.23 3.89
CA ASP A 91 19.38 14.94 3.17
C ASP A 91 20.57 14.62 4.08
N SER A 92 20.41 14.80 5.41
CA SER A 92 21.49 14.65 6.39
C SER A 92 21.27 13.52 7.38
N ASP A 93 20.02 13.10 7.61
CA ASP A 93 19.67 11.98 8.47
C ASP A 93 19.08 10.82 7.65
N PRO A 94 19.83 9.72 7.45
CA PRO A 94 19.38 8.56 6.68
C PRO A 94 18.05 7.99 7.17
N ARG A 95 17.74 8.11 8.47
CA ARG A 95 16.49 7.60 9.06
C ARG A 95 15.31 8.40 8.57
N ILE A 96 15.43 9.73 8.61
CA ILE A 96 14.41 10.66 8.13
C ILE A 96 14.24 10.50 6.62
N PHE A 97 15.34 10.37 5.88
CA PHE A 97 15.30 10.07 4.45
C PHE A 97 14.46 8.83 4.15
N ILE A 98 14.74 7.71 4.82
CA ILE A 98 14.02 6.45 4.61
C ILE A 98 12.55 6.56 5.02
N CYS A 99 12.26 7.16 6.18
CA CYS A 99 10.90 7.38 6.65
C CYS A 99 10.08 8.22 5.64
N ASN A 100 10.64 9.30 5.12
CA ASN A 100 9.99 10.13 4.10
C ASN A 100 9.83 9.40 2.77
N LYS A 101 10.78 8.55 2.37
CA LYS A 101 10.67 7.74 1.16
C LYS A 101 9.60 6.66 1.28
N ALA A 102 9.54 5.96 2.41
CA ALA A 102 8.48 4.99 2.69
C ALA A 102 7.11 5.66 2.73
N LEU A 103 6.99 6.80 3.43
CA LEU A 103 5.75 7.57 3.47
C LEU A 103 5.29 7.98 2.06
N ALA A 104 6.19 8.51 1.24
CA ALA A 104 5.89 8.92 -0.12
C ALA A 104 5.45 7.73 -1.02
N GLN A 105 6.04 6.55 -0.86
CA GLN A 105 5.64 5.33 -1.57
C GLN A 105 4.20 4.95 -1.19
N GLU A 106 3.86 4.91 0.10
CA GLU A 106 2.52 4.53 0.52
C GLU A 106 1.46 5.57 0.17
N VAL A 107 1.76 6.86 0.31
CA VAL A 107 0.85 7.95 -0.12
C VAL A 107 0.59 7.86 -1.63
N LYS A 108 1.61 7.56 -2.43
CA LYS A 108 1.44 7.33 -3.87
C LYS A 108 0.54 6.12 -4.14
N GLY A 109 0.70 5.03 -3.41
CA GLY A 109 -0.15 3.85 -3.53
C GLY A 109 -1.61 4.13 -3.15
N TYR A 110 -1.81 4.77 -2.00
CA TYR A 110 -3.10 5.21 -1.48
C TYR A 110 -3.86 6.08 -2.49
N THR A 111 -3.22 7.16 -2.94
CA THR A 111 -3.83 8.10 -3.89
C THR A 111 -4.10 7.43 -5.24
N PHE A 112 -3.22 6.56 -5.72
CA PHE A 112 -3.43 5.80 -6.94
C PHE A 112 -4.68 4.91 -6.85
N TYR A 113 -4.83 4.14 -5.77
CA TYR A 113 -5.98 3.27 -5.60
C TYR A 113 -7.30 4.04 -5.46
N LEU A 114 -7.34 5.11 -4.66
CA LEU A 114 -8.52 5.99 -4.63
C LEU A 114 -8.85 6.60 -5.99
N SER A 115 -7.84 6.94 -6.77
CA SER A 115 -8.03 7.49 -8.11
C SER A 115 -8.73 6.48 -9.04
N ILE A 116 -8.45 5.20 -8.90
CA ILE A 116 -9.12 4.13 -9.67
C ILE A 116 -10.53 3.94 -9.13
N ALA A 117 -10.69 3.84 -7.81
CA ALA A 117 -11.99 3.65 -7.17
C ALA A 117 -12.99 4.73 -7.58
N ALA A 118 -12.59 6.00 -7.56
CA ALA A 118 -13.44 7.13 -7.93
C ALA A 118 -13.83 7.16 -9.43
N ARG A 119 -13.05 6.51 -10.30
CA ARG A 119 -13.30 6.44 -11.76
C ARG A 119 -13.93 5.12 -12.19
N ALA A 120 -14.09 4.18 -11.25
CA ALA A 120 -14.66 2.88 -11.51
C ALA A 120 -16.12 3.01 -11.95
N LYS A 121 -16.47 2.32 -13.04
CA LYS A 121 -17.86 2.26 -13.55
C LYS A 121 -18.70 1.18 -12.87
N SER A 122 -18.04 0.23 -12.21
CA SER A 122 -18.68 -0.85 -11.47
C SER A 122 -18.38 -0.66 -9.99
N GLU A 123 -19.40 -0.79 -9.16
CA GLU A 123 -19.30 -0.67 -7.71
C GLU A 123 -18.29 -1.66 -7.14
N LEU A 124 -18.26 -2.90 -7.66
CA LEU A 124 -17.30 -3.92 -7.25
C LEU A 124 -15.86 -3.46 -7.45
N VAL A 125 -15.56 -2.83 -8.58
CA VAL A 125 -14.21 -2.28 -8.85
C VAL A 125 -13.90 -1.14 -7.91
N SER A 126 -14.88 -0.28 -7.66
CA SER A 126 -14.73 0.82 -6.71
C SER A 126 -14.33 0.28 -5.33
N ARG A 127 -15.07 -0.71 -4.83
CA ARG A 127 -14.84 -1.35 -3.53
C ARG A 127 -13.48 -2.04 -3.44
N VAL A 128 -13.07 -2.79 -4.46
CA VAL A 128 -11.75 -3.43 -4.48
C VAL A 128 -10.65 -2.39 -4.29
N PHE A 129 -10.71 -1.30 -5.05
CA PHE A 129 -9.69 -0.27 -4.97
C PHE A 129 -9.81 0.62 -3.71
N GLU A 130 -10.98 0.77 -3.12
CA GLU A 130 -11.16 1.36 -1.78
C GLU A 130 -10.52 0.48 -0.70
N TYR A 131 -10.69 -0.84 -0.76
CA TYR A 131 -10.04 -1.78 0.15
C TYR A 131 -8.51 -1.74 0.02
N LEU A 132 -7.98 -1.76 -1.20
CA LEU A 132 -6.54 -1.61 -1.43
C LEU A 132 -6.03 -0.25 -0.89
N ALA A 133 -6.80 0.83 -1.04
CA ALA A 133 -6.46 2.12 -0.46
C ALA A 133 -6.49 2.10 1.08
N PHE A 134 -7.46 1.42 1.68
CA PHE A 134 -7.53 1.25 3.13
C PHE A 134 -6.26 0.58 3.68
N ILE A 135 -5.79 -0.52 3.06
CA ILE A 135 -4.53 -1.17 3.45
C ILE A 135 -3.35 -0.19 3.40
N LYS A 136 -3.28 0.65 2.35
CA LYS A 136 -2.24 1.69 2.25
C LYS A 136 -2.33 2.72 3.36
N SER A 137 -3.54 3.11 3.76
CA SER A 137 -3.73 4.03 4.89
C SER A 137 -3.23 3.45 6.21
N GLU A 138 -3.46 2.15 6.47
CA GLU A 138 -2.90 1.48 7.65
C GLU A 138 -1.37 1.43 7.62
N GLN A 139 -0.77 1.20 6.45
CA GLN A 139 0.69 1.24 6.28
C GLN A 139 1.24 2.65 6.56
N ILE A 140 0.58 3.71 6.10
CA ILE A 140 0.94 5.10 6.40
C ILE A 140 0.89 5.34 7.91
N GLU A 141 -0.18 4.93 8.60
CA GLU A 141 -0.26 5.08 10.06
C GLU A 141 0.87 4.36 10.79
N ARG A 142 1.24 3.15 10.35
CA ARG A 142 2.36 2.39 10.93
C ARG A 142 3.68 3.15 10.75
N ILE A 143 3.89 3.74 9.55
CA ILE A 143 5.05 4.60 9.29
C ILE A 143 5.04 5.79 10.25
N ARG A 144 3.93 6.51 10.40
CA ARG A 144 3.79 7.63 11.37
C ARG A 144 4.19 7.20 12.77
N LYS A 145 3.56 6.15 13.31
CA LYS A 145 3.79 5.65 14.67
C LYS A 145 5.25 5.31 14.94
N VAL A 146 5.94 4.67 13.98
CA VAL A 146 7.35 4.30 14.16
C VAL A 146 8.28 5.49 13.94
N CYS A 147 8.07 6.26 12.87
CA CYS A 147 8.97 7.34 12.47
C CYS A 147 8.88 8.60 13.34
N GLU A 148 7.75 8.84 14.01
CA GLU A 148 7.60 9.90 15.02
C GLU A 148 8.25 9.54 16.37
N SER A 149 8.56 8.27 16.61
CA SER A 149 9.12 7.80 17.88
C SER A 149 10.64 8.02 18.01
N PHE A 150 11.26 8.70 17.05
CA PHE A 150 12.71 8.88 16.93
C PHE A 150 13.21 10.24 17.41
#